data_AF-A0AAV4VNX9-F1
#
_entry.id   AF-A0AAV4VNX9-F1
#
_cell.length_a   1.000
_cell.length_b   1.000
_cell.length_c   1.000
_cell.angle_alpha   90.00
_cell.angle_beta   90.00
_cell.angle_gamma   90.00
#
_symmetry.space_group_name_H-M   'P 1'
#
loop_
_entity.id
_entity.type
_entity.pdbx_description
1 polymer ?
#
loop_
_entity_poly.entity_id
_entity_poly.type
_entity_poly.pdbx_seq_one_letter_code
_entity_poly.pdbx_strand_id
1 'polypeptide(L)'
;MSHKLIAFDIGKIPKNFDLDSPPLTGLDYLYRVQIESKTCPKVVVSNIDKTKYLDRRTVRVDVCNGFIAARPGFEPDSEWQDEHLETFRDYKLKIWENREQLKEKFPKRYFPPIHKKDDWCFYCLGAEKYKLVKEDESESSRDTEVELSPKRARFSNSPNEPLLSIMLHLNQRRIITLLTYHVDWLEITGFSDLQGKWVYALLVRMETPLDPDACDLLRRLARLCSKLRYELSTSDDEFLKPLNLILSIVAHYFDQKDMSDDFVGDSSK
;
A
#
# COMPACT_ATOMS: atom_id res chain seq x y z
N MET A 1 30.48 7.75 7.87
CA MET A 1 31.64 8.64 7.70
C MET A 1 31.58 9.22 6.30
N SER A 2 31.30 10.51 6.15
CA SER A 2 31.16 11.15 4.82
C SER A 2 32.54 11.25 4.17
N HIS A 3 32.75 10.54 3.07
CA HIS A 3 33.92 10.71 2.21
C HIS A 3 33.80 12.07 1.52
N LYS A 4 34.33 13.12 2.15
CA LYS A 4 34.53 14.41 1.50
C LYS A 4 35.59 14.20 0.41
N LEU A 5 35.17 14.21 -0.85
CA LEU A 5 36.08 14.19 -1.98
C LEU A 5 36.96 15.45 -1.90
N ILE A 6 38.27 15.25 -1.85
CA ILE A 6 39.25 16.34 -1.80
C ILE A 6 39.45 16.79 -3.25
N ALA A 7 39.09 18.04 -3.56
CA ALA A 7 39.21 18.59 -4.91
C ALA A 7 40.66 18.91 -5.32
N PHE A 8 41.55 19.12 -4.34
CA PHE A 8 42.96 19.42 -4.57
C PHE A 8 43.83 18.55 -3.66
N ASP A 9 44.72 17.74 -4.24
CA ASP A 9 45.71 16.97 -3.48
C ASP A 9 46.81 17.88 -2.96
N ILE A 10 46.55 18.47 -1.80
CA ILE A 10 47.47 19.37 -1.11
C ILE A 10 48.40 18.49 -0.29
N GLY A 11 49.67 18.40 -0.70
CA GLY A 11 50.70 17.58 -0.06
C GLY A 11 51.08 18.04 1.36
N LYS A 12 52.29 17.71 1.83
CA LYS A 12 52.74 18.14 3.17
C LYS A 12 53.16 19.61 3.18
N ILE A 13 52.77 20.34 4.22
CA ILE A 13 53.15 21.74 4.46
C ILE A 13 54.70 21.84 4.50
N PRO A 14 55.33 22.76 3.74
CA PRO A 14 56.79 22.98 3.74
C PRO A 14 57.34 23.42 5.11
N LYS A 15 58.61 23.11 5.41
CA LYS A 15 59.24 23.42 6.73
C LYS A 15 59.56 24.91 6.95
N ASN A 16 59.77 25.70 5.91
CA ASN A 16 60.06 27.15 5.95
C ASN A 16 58.86 27.95 5.47
N PHE A 17 57.71 27.78 6.12
CA PHE A 17 56.45 28.41 5.72
C PHE A 17 56.20 29.66 6.56
N ASP A 18 56.35 30.84 5.95
CA ASP A 18 56.08 32.12 6.60
C ASP A 18 54.58 32.45 6.54
N LEU A 19 53.96 32.57 7.71
CA LEU A 19 52.53 32.83 7.86
C LEU A 19 52.19 34.33 7.81
N ASP A 20 53.18 35.21 8.03
CA ASP A 20 52.97 36.65 8.22
C ASP A 20 53.13 37.46 6.92
N SER A 21 53.78 36.92 5.89
CA SER A 21 53.80 37.51 4.53
C SER A 21 52.57 37.08 3.72
N PRO A 22 52.08 37.87 2.74
CA PRO A 22 50.94 37.48 1.92
C PRO A 22 51.24 36.23 1.05
N PRO A 23 50.23 35.41 0.70
CA PRO A 23 50.45 34.19 -0.07
C PRO A 23 50.90 34.52 -1.49
N LEU A 24 51.97 33.89 -1.94
CA LEU A 24 52.56 34.12 -3.27
C LEU A 24 52.04 33.14 -4.33
N THR A 25 51.48 32.00 -3.90
CA THR A 25 50.95 30.95 -4.79
C THR A 25 49.62 30.39 -4.29
N GLY A 26 48.88 29.70 -5.17
CA GLY A 26 47.61 29.05 -4.79
C GLY A 26 47.78 27.91 -3.76
N LEU A 27 48.88 27.14 -3.83
CA LEU A 27 49.17 26.09 -2.84
C LEU A 27 49.52 26.66 -1.47
N ASP A 28 50.29 27.76 -1.44
CA ASP A 28 50.62 28.53 -0.25
C ASP A 28 49.35 29.03 0.46
N TYR A 29 48.39 29.56 -0.31
CA TYR A 29 47.07 29.91 0.23
C TYR A 29 46.33 28.70 0.84
N LEU A 30 46.31 27.55 0.16
CA LEU A 30 45.60 26.36 0.66
C LEU A 30 46.23 25.79 1.94
N TYR A 31 47.56 25.86 2.10
CA TYR A 31 48.23 25.48 3.34
C TYR A 31 47.82 26.39 4.51
N ARG A 32 47.70 27.70 4.30
CA ARG A 32 47.23 28.65 5.32
C ARG A 32 45.81 28.34 5.76
N VAL A 33 44.90 28.12 4.80
CA VAL A 33 43.51 27.75 5.09
C VAL A 33 43.42 26.42 5.82
N GLN A 34 44.28 25.44 5.53
CA GLN A 34 44.34 24.19 6.30
C GLN A 34 44.78 24.43 7.74
N ILE A 35 45.74 25.32 7.97
CA ILE A 35 46.22 25.67 9.33
C ILE A 35 45.14 26.45 10.08
N GLU A 36 44.53 27.46 9.46
CA GLU A 36 43.45 28.27 10.01
C GLU A 36 42.21 27.42 10.31
N SER A 37 41.81 26.52 9.40
CA SER A 37 40.65 25.65 9.65
C SER A 37 40.87 24.67 10.81
N LYS A 38 42.13 24.34 11.16
CA LYS A 38 42.47 23.55 12.35
C LYS A 38 42.36 24.37 13.65
N THR A 39 42.55 25.69 13.57
CA THR A 39 42.34 26.58 14.73
C THR A 39 40.86 26.90 14.93
N CYS A 40 40.05 26.84 13.86
CA CYS A 40 38.61 26.97 13.96
C CYS A 40 37.93 25.68 14.51
N PRO A 41 36.90 25.83 15.37
CA PRO A 41 36.08 24.70 15.79
C PRO A 41 35.30 24.09 14.61
N LYS A 42 35.27 22.75 14.54
CA LYS A 42 34.63 22.01 13.44
C LYS A 42 33.12 22.22 13.35
N VAL A 43 32.47 22.41 14.50
CA VAL A 43 31.05 22.71 14.62
C VAL A 43 30.91 23.78 15.68
N VAL A 44 30.17 24.83 15.39
CA VAL A 44 29.78 25.86 16.35
C VAL A 44 28.26 25.85 16.45
N VAL A 45 27.74 25.93 17.67
CA VAL A 45 26.30 26.03 17.93
C VAL A 45 26.04 27.39 18.54
N SER A 46 25.21 28.20 17.90
CA SER A 46 24.76 29.48 18.45
C SER A 46 23.49 29.29 19.27
N ASN A 47 23.47 29.89 20.46
CA ASN A 47 22.32 29.83 21.36
C ASN A 47 21.37 30.97 21.02
N ILE A 48 20.45 30.72 20.08
CA ILE A 48 19.43 31.68 19.64
C ILE A 48 18.16 31.44 20.43
N ASP A 49 17.56 32.50 20.96
CA ASP A 49 16.24 32.45 21.56
C ASP A 49 15.17 32.20 20.48
N LYS A 50 14.63 30.98 20.48
CA LYS A 50 13.61 30.51 19.53
C LYS A 50 12.19 30.58 20.11
N THR A 51 12.01 31.06 21.34
CA THR A 51 10.70 31.08 22.04
C THR A 51 9.64 31.86 21.24
N LYS A 52 10.04 32.97 20.61
CA LYS A 52 9.20 33.84 19.76
C LYS A 52 8.57 33.15 18.55
N TYR A 53 9.04 31.95 18.20
CA TYR A 53 8.58 31.20 17.03
C TYR A 53 7.81 29.93 17.40
N LEU A 54 7.65 29.61 18.68
CA LEU A 54 6.90 28.42 19.11
C LEU A 54 5.43 28.50 18.68
N ASP A 55 4.81 29.66 18.86
CA ASP A 55 3.40 29.90 18.52
C ASP A 55 3.16 30.11 17.01
N ARG A 56 4.23 30.18 16.21
CA ARG A 56 4.19 30.37 14.74
C ARG A 56 4.52 29.09 13.97
N ARG A 57 4.62 27.95 14.66
CA ARG A 57 4.87 26.67 14.00
C ARG A 57 3.61 26.20 13.29
N THR A 58 3.76 25.67 12.09
CA THR A 58 2.70 24.92 11.43
C THR A 58 2.35 23.71 12.29
N VAL A 59 1.06 23.55 12.60
CA VAL A 59 0.56 22.37 13.31
C VAL A 59 0.86 21.14 12.47
N ARG A 60 1.57 20.19 13.05
CA ARG A 60 1.66 18.85 12.47
C ARG A 60 0.34 18.16 12.77
N VAL A 61 -0.52 18.07 11.77
CA VAL A 61 -1.73 17.27 11.86
C VAL A 61 -1.28 15.81 11.75
N ASP A 62 -1.21 15.09 12.87
CA ASP A 62 -1.24 13.63 12.82
C ASP A 62 -2.66 13.25 12.42
N VAL A 63 -2.85 13.11 11.11
CA VAL A 63 -4.07 12.56 10.56
C VAL A 63 -4.13 11.13 11.08
N CYS A 64 -5.08 10.82 11.96
CA CYS A 64 -5.39 9.43 12.30
C CYS A 64 -5.41 8.66 10.99
N ASN A 65 -4.68 7.55 10.92
CA ASN A 65 -4.41 6.86 9.66
C ASN A 65 -5.67 6.27 8.99
N GLY A 66 -6.87 6.53 9.53
CA GLY A 66 -8.18 6.14 9.02
C GLY A 66 -8.60 4.73 9.39
N PHE A 67 -7.75 3.98 10.11
CA PHE A 67 -8.01 2.62 10.54
C PHE A 67 -8.89 2.60 11.79
N ILE A 68 -9.90 1.73 11.81
CA ILE A 68 -10.79 1.57 12.96
C ILE A 68 -10.46 0.26 13.68
N ALA A 69 -9.94 0.38 14.90
CA ALA A 69 -9.65 -0.78 15.74
C ALA A 69 -10.91 -1.62 15.98
N ALA A 70 -10.73 -2.94 16.09
CA ALA A 70 -11.80 -3.86 16.44
C ALA A 70 -12.42 -3.47 17.79
N ARG A 71 -13.73 -3.73 17.92
CA ARG A 71 -14.39 -3.68 19.22
C ARG A 71 -14.01 -4.92 20.02
N PRO A 72 -14.05 -4.87 21.37
CA PRO A 72 -13.78 -6.04 22.19
C PRO A 72 -14.64 -7.25 21.76
N GLY A 73 -13.99 -8.38 21.47
CA GLY A 73 -14.65 -9.60 20.98
C GLY A 73 -14.81 -9.71 19.45
N PHE A 74 -14.43 -8.67 18.69
CA PHE A 74 -14.33 -8.70 17.22
C PHE A 74 -12.87 -8.82 16.73
N GLU A 75 -11.93 -8.77 17.66
CA GLU A 75 -10.50 -8.95 17.42
C GLU A 75 -10.22 -10.40 16.97
N PRO A 76 -9.33 -10.60 16.00
CA PRO A 76 -8.85 -11.92 15.68
C PRO A 76 -7.93 -12.46 16.78
N ASP A 77 -7.98 -13.76 17.00
CA ASP A 77 -7.03 -14.44 17.88
C ASP A 77 -5.64 -14.52 17.23
N SER A 78 -4.57 -14.35 18.01
CA SER A 78 -3.20 -14.31 17.49
C SER A 78 -2.76 -15.65 16.90
N GLU A 79 -3.12 -16.78 17.51
CA GLU A 79 -2.75 -18.10 16.98
C GLU A 79 -3.48 -18.37 15.66
N TRP A 80 -4.76 -17.99 15.60
CA TRP A 80 -5.56 -18.05 14.38
C TRP A 80 -4.98 -17.19 13.25
N GLN A 81 -4.49 -15.98 13.56
CA GLN A 81 -3.85 -15.11 12.56
C GLN A 81 -2.61 -15.77 11.98
N ASP A 82 -1.73 -16.31 12.83
CA ASP A 82 -0.48 -16.93 12.39
C ASP A 82 -0.75 -18.15 11.51
N GLU A 83 -1.66 -19.05 11.91
CA GLU A 83 -2.05 -20.23 11.12
C GLU A 83 -2.55 -19.84 9.71
N HIS A 84 -3.39 -18.82 9.63
CA HIS A 84 -3.96 -18.38 8.36
C HIS A 84 -2.96 -17.61 7.48
N LEU A 85 -2.02 -16.88 8.10
CA LEU A 85 -0.91 -16.24 7.39
C LEU A 85 0.07 -17.27 6.83
N GLU A 86 0.36 -18.34 7.56
CA GLU A 86 1.14 -19.47 7.06
C GLU A 86 0.45 -20.14 5.88
N THR A 87 -0.85 -20.42 6.00
CA THR A 87 -1.66 -20.99 4.90
C THR A 87 -1.65 -20.09 3.66
N PHE A 88 -1.74 -18.77 3.85
CA PHE A 88 -1.65 -17.78 2.77
C PHE A 88 -0.28 -17.82 2.08
N ARG A 89 0.81 -17.88 2.84
CA ARG A 89 2.18 -18.01 2.33
C ARG A 89 2.33 -19.29 1.50
N ASP A 90 1.82 -20.40 2.01
CA ASP A 90 1.83 -21.70 1.33
C ASP A 90 1.09 -21.66 0.00
N TYR A 91 -0.11 -21.09 -0.05
CA TYR A 91 -0.86 -20.99 -1.32
C TYR A 91 -0.15 -20.12 -2.34
N LYS A 92 0.46 -19.02 -1.90
CA LYS A 92 1.24 -18.17 -2.79
C LYS A 92 2.45 -18.90 -3.34
N LEU A 93 3.19 -19.61 -2.48
CA LEU A 93 4.35 -20.42 -2.88
C LEU A 93 3.94 -21.51 -3.86
N LYS A 94 2.88 -22.28 -3.55
CA LYS A 94 2.34 -23.34 -4.43
C LYS A 94 1.96 -22.81 -5.81
N ILE A 95 1.32 -21.64 -5.89
CA ILE A 95 0.94 -21.03 -7.17
C ILE A 95 2.17 -20.51 -7.92
N TRP A 96 3.16 -19.97 -7.21
CA TRP A 96 4.37 -19.43 -7.80
C TRP A 96 5.26 -20.53 -8.39
N GLU A 97 5.54 -21.60 -7.63
CA GLU A 97 6.36 -22.74 -8.06
C GLU A 97 5.73 -23.50 -9.22
N ASN A 98 4.41 -23.76 -9.15
CA ASN A 98 3.71 -24.59 -10.13
C ASN A 98 3.08 -23.78 -11.27
N ARG A 99 3.47 -22.51 -11.45
CA ARG A 99 2.76 -21.56 -12.32
C ARG A 99 2.56 -22.07 -13.75
N GLU A 100 3.59 -22.64 -14.37
CA GLU A 100 3.52 -23.09 -15.75
C GLU A 100 2.67 -24.36 -15.90
N GLN A 101 2.82 -25.33 -14.99
CA GLN A 101 1.97 -26.53 -14.94
C GLN A 101 0.49 -26.18 -14.71
N LEU A 102 0.24 -25.21 -13.84
CA LEU A 102 -1.13 -24.74 -13.56
C LEU A 102 -1.72 -23.99 -14.76
N LYS A 103 -0.94 -23.23 -15.53
CA LYS A 103 -1.42 -22.60 -16.77
C LYS A 103 -1.79 -23.62 -17.84
N GLU A 104 -1.04 -24.71 -17.94
CA GLU A 104 -1.34 -25.81 -18.85
C GLU A 104 -2.63 -26.53 -18.43
N LYS A 105 -2.76 -26.86 -17.15
CA LYS A 105 -3.96 -27.50 -16.57
C LYS A 105 -5.20 -26.62 -16.63
N PHE A 106 -5.03 -25.31 -16.46
CA PHE A 106 -6.12 -24.32 -16.43
C PHE A 106 -5.95 -23.31 -17.58
N PRO A 107 -6.40 -23.66 -18.79
CA PRO A 107 -6.26 -22.80 -19.95
C PRO A 107 -7.04 -21.50 -19.78
N LYS A 108 -6.56 -20.46 -20.45
CA LYS A 108 -7.12 -19.11 -20.37
C LYS A 108 -8.59 -19.11 -20.78
N ARG A 109 -9.47 -18.73 -19.85
CA ARG A 109 -10.87 -18.41 -20.14
C ARG A 109 -11.02 -16.98 -20.62
N TYR A 110 -12.14 -16.70 -21.30
CA TYR A 110 -12.48 -15.33 -21.66
C TYR A 110 -12.80 -14.52 -20.40
N PHE A 111 -12.15 -13.38 -20.26
CA PHE A 111 -12.42 -12.38 -19.23
C PHE A 111 -12.34 -10.98 -19.86
N PRO A 112 -13.02 -9.96 -19.29
CA PRO A 112 -13.09 -8.64 -19.88
C PRO A 112 -11.70 -7.96 -20.01
N PRO A 113 -11.52 -7.04 -20.97
CA PRO A 113 -10.35 -6.17 -21.00
C PRO A 113 -10.27 -5.29 -19.74
N ILE A 114 -9.09 -5.12 -19.15
CA ILE A 114 -8.91 -4.43 -17.85
C ILE A 114 -9.37 -2.96 -17.84
N HIS A 115 -9.34 -2.28 -18.99
CA HIS A 115 -9.79 -0.88 -19.09
C HIS A 115 -11.31 -0.73 -19.00
N LYS A 116 -12.07 -1.84 -19.06
CA LYS A 116 -13.53 -1.83 -18.96
C LYS A 116 -13.97 -2.17 -17.55
N LYS A 117 -13.96 -1.17 -16.66
CA LYS A 117 -14.40 -1.31 -15.26
C LYS A 117 -15.81 -1.92 -15.16
N ASP A 118 -16.75 -1.42 -15.95
CA ASP A 118 -18.15 -1.90 -15.97
C ASP A 118 -18.29 -3.38 -16.32
N ASP A 119 -17.57 -3.85 -17.34
CA ASP A 119 -17.63 -5.25 -17.77
C ASP A 119 -17.04 -6.17 -16.68
N TRP A 120 -16.01 -5.72 -15.97
CA TRP A 120 -15.46 -6.43 -14.81
C TRP A 120 -16.41 -6.41 -13.61
N CYS A 121 -17.09 -5.29 -13.35
CA CYS A 121 -18.08 -5.18 -12.29
C CYS A 121 -19.19 -6.21 -12.50
N PHE A 122 -19.73 -6.27 -13.72
CA PHE A 122 -20.73 -7.27 -14.09
C PHE A 122 -20.17 -8.70 -13.99
N TYR A 123 -18.95 -8.93 -14.47
CA TYR A 123 -18.31 -10.25 -14.46
C TYR A 123 -18.07 -10.80 -13.05
N CYS A 124 -17.56 -9.96 -12.14
CA CYS A 124 -17.19 -10.36 -10.79
C CYS A 124 -18.37 -10.34 -9.81
N LEU A 125 -19.27 -9.35 -9.91
CA LEU A 125 -20.32 -9.11 -8.90
C LEU A 125 -21.72 -9.55 -9.36
N GLY A 126 -21.91 -9.79 -10.66
CA GLY A 126 -23.21 -10.11 -11.24
C GLY A 126 -24.11 -8.89 -11.46
N ALA A 127 -25.32 -9.14 -11.96
CA ALA A 127 -26.23 -8.09 -12.42
C ALA A 127 -26.81 -7.20 -11.29
N GLU A 128 -27.03 -7.73 -10.10
CA GLU A 128 -27.66 -7.00 -8.98
C GLU A 128 -26.73 -5.92 -8.43
N LYS A 129 -25.52 -6.31 -8.00
CA LYS A 129 -24.51 -5.37 -7.51
C LYS A 129 -24.04 -4.38 -8.57
N TYR A 130 -24.00 -4.80 -9.84
CA TYR A 130 -23.68 -3.89 -10.94
C TYR A 130 -24.67 -2.72 -11.04
N LYS A 131 -25.97 -2.94 -10.79
CA LYS A 131 -26.97 -1.87 -10.80
C LYS A 131 -26.73 -0.85 -9.69
N LEU A 132 -26.44 -1.31 -8.47
CA LEU A 132 -26.11 -0.43 -7.34
C LEU A 132 -24.90 0.47 -7.64
N VAL A 133 -23.84 -0.11 -8.20
CA VAL A 133 -22.65 0.66 -8.61
C VAL A 133 -22.99 1.68 -9.69
N LYS A 134 -23.87 1.33 -10.63
CA LYS A 134 -24.29 2.26 -11.68
C LYS A 134 -25.21 3.37 -11.19
N GLU A 135 -26.11 3.07 -10.26
CA GLU A 135 -26.99 4.05 -9.64
C GLU A 135 -26.17 5.12 -8.92
N ASP A 136 -25.20 4.72 -8.09
CA ASP A 136 -24.27 5.63 -7.40
C ASP A 136 -23.43 6.48 -8.37
N GLU A 137 -22.93 5.90 -9.47
CA GLU A 137 -22.21 6.65 -10.51
C GLU A 137 -23.14 7.63 -11.26
N SER A 138 -24.40 7.28 -11.49
CA SER A 138 -25.38 8.07 -12.25
C SER A 138 -26.06 9.18 -11.45
N GLU A 139 -26.05 9.15 -10.11
CA GLU A 139 -26.42 10.33 -9.31
C GLU A 139 -25.47 11.52 -9.54
N SER A 140 -24.31 11.30 -10.16
CA SER A 140 -23.40 12.35 -10.66
C SER A 140 -23.69 12.85 -12.08
N SER A 141 -24.57 12.21 -12.87
CA SER A 141 -24.94 12.67 -14.22
C SER A 141 -26.31 12.14 -14.70
N ARG A 142 -27.22 13.07 -15.02
CA ARG A 142 -28.62 12.81 -15.40
C ARG A 142 -28.75 11.98 -16.69
N ASP A 143 -29.72 11.05 -16.63
CA ASP A 143 -30.43 10.35 -17.70
C ASP A 143 -29.62 9.46 -18.65
N THR A 144 -29.61 8.15 -18.40
CA THR A 144 -29.54 7.14 -19.48
C THR A 144 -30.23 5.85 -19.06
N GLU A 145 -31.29 5.48 -19.80
CA GLU A 145 -31.99 4.20 -19.65
C GLU A 145 -31.01 3.02 -19.83
N VAL A 146 -31.12 2.03 -18.94
CA VAL A 146 -30.24 0.85 -18.89
C VAL A 146 -30.64 -0.15 -19.97
N GLU A 147 -30.29 0.12 -21.23
CA GLU A 147 -30.29 -0.92 -22.26
C GLU A 147 -29.04 -1.80 -22.13
N LEU A 148 -29.26 -3.10 -21.91
CA LEU A 148 -28.22 -4.12 -21.89
C LEU A 148 -27.52 -4.17 -23.24
N SER A 149 -26.34 -3.55 -23.34
CA SER A 149 -25.57 -3.58 -24.59
C SER A 149 -25.36 -5.02 -25.11
N PRO A 150 -25.54 -5.29 -26.42
CA PRO A 150 -25.53 -6.64 -27.01
C PRO A 150 -24.21 -7.41 -26.87
N LYS A 151 -23.15 -6.78 -26.33
CA LYS A 151 -21.85 -7.43 -26.04
C LYS A 151 -21.81 -8.15 -24.68
N ARG A 152 -22.75 -7.85 -23.76
CA ARG A 152 -22.82 -8.45 -22.42
C ARG A 152 -23.47 -9.84 -22.37
N ALA A 153 -24.15 -10.25 -23.44
CA ALA A 153 -24.76 -11.58 -23.58
C ALA A 153 -23.77 -12.76 -23.55
N ARG A 154 -22.45 -12.49 -23.60
CA ARG A 154 -21.41 -13.52 -23.42
C ARG A 154 -21.12 -13.88 -21.96
N PHE A 155 -21.62 -13.07 -21.03
CA PHE A 155 -21.46 -13.30 -19.61
C PHE A 155 -22.78 -13.84 -19.06
N SER A 156 -22.69 -14.85 -18.20
CA SER A 156 -23.84 -15.25 -17.41
C SER A 156 -24.29 -14.06 -16.57
N ASN A 157 -25.59 -13.94 -16.31
CA ASN A 157 -26.12 -12.97 -15.34
C ASN A 157 -25.65 -13.29 -13.91
N SER A 158 -25.17 -14.52 -13.69
CA SER A 158 -24.57 -14.96 -12.43
C SER A 158 -23.13 -14.43 -12.28
N PRO A 159 -22.73 -14.04 -11.07
CA PRO A 159 -21.35 -13.67 -10.79
C PRO A 159 -20.37 -14.83 -11.09
N ASN A 160 -19.13 -14.50 -11.47
CA ASN A 160 -18.05 -15.48 -11.61
C ASN A 160 -17.12 -15.46 -10.41
N GLU A 161 -16.61 -16.63 -10.02
CA GLU A 161 -15.58 -16.77 -8.97
C GLU A 161 -14.16 -16.55 -9.52
N PRO A 162 -13.19 -16.18 -8.65
CA PRO A 162 -11.78 -15.98 -9.03
C PRO A 162 -11.05 -17.30 -9.29
N LEU A 163 -11.42 -17.98 -10.38
CA LEU A 163 -10.83 -19.27 -10.76
C LEU A 163 -9.36 -19.13 -11.18
N LEU A 164 -8.56 -20.19 -10.98
CA LEU A 164 -7.16 -20.24 -11.44
C LEU A 164 -7.01 -19.98 -12.95
N SER A 165 -7.97 -20.44 -13.76
CA SER A 165 -8.03 -20.17 -15.21
C SER A 165 -8.12 -18.69 -15.60
N ILE A 166 -8.43 -17.81 -14.63
CA ILE A 166 -8.44 -16.36 -14.76
C ILE A 166 -7.19 -15.79 -14.08
N MET A 167 -7.00 -16.12 -12.79
CA MET A 167 -5.98 -15.54 -11.91
C MET A 167 -4.54 -15.78 -12.37
N LEU A 168 -4.26 -16.91 -13.04
CA LEU A 168 -2.93 -17.24 -13.58
C LEU A 168 -2.59 -16.44 -14.85
N HIS A 169 -3.60 -15.90 -15.53
CA HIS A 169 -3.50 -15.20 -16.81
C HIS A 169 -3.63 -13.68 -16.68
N LEU A 170 -3.76 -13.17 -15.46
CA LEU A 170 -3.63 -11.75 -15.13
C LEU A 170 -2.16 -11.41 -14.82
N ASN A 171 -1.68 -10.30 -15.38
CA ASN A 171 -0.38 -9.73 -15.02
C ASN A 171 -0.51 -8.79 -13.81
N GLN A 172 0.61 -8.36 -13.23
CA GLN A 172 0.61 -7.54 -12.01
C GLN A 172 -0.18 -6.24 -12.15
N ARG A 173 -0.01 -5.51 -13.26
CA ARG A 173 -0.80 -4.30 -13.53
C ARG A 173 -2.31 -4.57 -13.52
N ARG A 174 -2.75 -5.69 -14.09
CA ARG A 174 -4.17 -6.07 -14.09
C ARG A 174 -4.66 -6.49 -12.71
N ILE A 175 -3.85 -7.18 -11.93
CA ILE A 175 -4.18 -7.56 -10.54
C ILE A 175 -4.39 -6.30 -9.69
N ILE A 176 -3.46 -5.35 -9.74
CA ILE A 176 -3.54 -4.08 -8.99
C ILE A 176 -4.76 -3.27 -9.45
N THR A 177 -4.96 -3.14 -10.77
CA THR A 177 -6.11 -2.40 -11.32
C THR A 177 -7.44 -3.05 -10.92
N LEU A 178 -7.53 -4.39 -10.97
CA LEU A 178 -8.74 -5.10 -10.60
C LEU A 178 -9.00 -5.01 -9.10
N LEU A 179 -7.97 -5.07 -8.26
CA LEU A 179 -8.10 -4.82 -6.82
C LEU A 179 -8.57 -3.40 -6.55
N THR A 180 -8.07 -2.40 -7.30
CA THR A 180 -8.55 -1.01 -7.22
C THR A 180 -10.05 -0.93 -7.49
N TYR A 181 -10.53 -1.60 -8.53
CA TYR A 181 -11.97 -1.66 -8.81
C TYR A 181 -12.76 -2.33 -7.69
N HIS A 182 -12.26 -3.42 -7.12
CA HIS A 182 -12.92 -4.08 -5.99
C HIS A 182 -12.98 -3.20 -4.75
N VAL A 183 -11.93 -2.41 -4.46
CA VAL A 183 -11.94 -1.42 -3.36
C VAL A 183 -13.02 -0.36 -3.60
N ASP A 184 -13.13 0.18 -4.82
CA ASP A 184 -14.20 1.13 -5.14
C ASP A 184 -15.60 0.51 -5.01
N TRP A 185 -15.79 -0.73 -5.48
CA TRP A 185 -17.09 -1.38 -5.40
C TRP A 185 -17.47 -1.80 -3.97
N LEU A 186 -16.49 -2.16 -3.13
CA LEU A 186 -16.73 -2.48 -1.72
C LEU A 186 -17.28 -1.28 -0.94
N GLU A 187 -16.83 -0.07 -1.29
CA GLU A 187 -17.30 1.17 -0.67
C GLU A 187 -18.80 1.42 -0.96
N ILE A 188 -19.28 1.02 -2.15
CA ILE A 188 -20.67 1.21 -2.59
C ILE A 188 -21.57 0.03 -2.19
N THR A 189 -21.14 -1.21 -2.49
CA THR A 189 -22.01 -2.40 -2.35
C THR A 189 -21.92 -3.08 -0.99
N GLY A 190 -20.98 -2.66 -0.14
CA GLY A 190 -20.62 -3.39 1.08
C GLY A 190 -19.88 -4.70 0.81
N PHE A 191 -19.57 -5.44 1.87
CA PHE A 191 -18.86 -6.71 1.80
C PHE A 191 -19.76 -7.87 1.38
N SER A 192 -19.19 -8.88 0.73
CA SER A 192 -19.85 -10.16 0.45
C SER A 192 -18.82 -11.26 0.36
N ASP A 193 -19.23 -12.51 0.59
CA ASP A 193 -18.37 -13.70 0.47
C ASP A 193 -17.63 -13.71 -0.89
N LEU A 194 -18.36 -13.47 -1.98
CA LEU A 194 -17.76 -13.47 -3.32
C LEU A 194 -16.72 -12.37 -3.51
N GLN A 195 -16.97 -11.15 -3.01
CA GLN A 195 -15.96 -10.08 -3.04
C GLN A 195 -14.77 -10.43 -2.17
N GLY A 196 -14.98 -11.02 -0.99
CA GLY A 196 -13.93 -11.55 -0.14
C GLY A 196 -13.03 -12.54 -0.86
N LYS A 197 -13.63 -13.52 -1.58
CA LYS A 197 -12.90 -14.48 -2.42
C LYS A 197 -12.06 -13.78 -3.49
N TRP A 198 -12.63 -12.80 -4.21
CA TRP A 198 -11.91 -12.04 -5.24
C TRP A 198 -10.73 -11.26 -4.66
N VAL A 199 -10.96 -10.51 -3.59
CA VAL A 199 -9.92 -9.73 -2.90
C VAL A 199 -8.81 -10.67 -2.42
N TYR A 200 -9.15 -11.75 -1.73
CA TYR A 200 -8.18 -12.74 -1.26
C TYR A 200 -7.36 -13.32 -2.43
N ALA A 201 -8.01 -13.76 -3.51
CA ALA A 201 -7.31 -14.31 -4.67
C ALA A 201 -6.37 -13.29 -5.32
N LEU A 202 -6.77 -12.02 -5.39
CA LEU A 202 -5.94 -10.92 -5.91
C LEU A 202 -4.72 -10.68 -5.00
N LEU A 203 -4.90 -10.69 -3.68
CA LEU A 203 -3.80 -10.58 -2.70
C LEU A 203 -2.81 -11.75 -2.82
N VAL A 204 -3.30 -12.98 -2.99
CA VAL A 204 -2.43 -14.14 -3.23
C VAL A 204 -1.58 -13.91 -4.48
N ARG A 205 -2.16 -13.38 -5.57
CA ARG A 205 -1.45 -13.15 -6.84
C ARG A 205 -0.58 -11.89 -6.89
N MET A 206 -0.72 -10.98 -5.93
CA MET A 206 0.08 -9.75 -5.87
C MET A 206 1.54 -10.06 -5.57
N GLU A 207 2.47 -9.60 -6.40
CA GLU A 207 3.91 -9.86 -6.23
C GLU A 207 4.57 -8.83 -5.29
N THR A 208 5.63 -9.24 -4.59
CA THR A 208 6.50 -8.37 -3.78
C THR A 208 7.87 -8.23 -4.47
N PRO A 209 8.59 -7.09 -4.36
CA PRO A 209 8.31 -5.92 -3.52
C PRO A 209 7.14 -5.06 -4.04
N LEU A 210 6.35 -4.50 -3.13
CA LEU A 210 5.24 -3.61 -3.44
C LEU A 210 5.75 -2.22 -3.85
N ASP A 211 5.15 -1.63 -4.87
CA ASP A 211 5.32 -0.22 -5.18
C ASP A 211 4.48 0.68 -4.26
N PRO A 212 4.80 1.98 -4.15
CA PRO A 212 4.08 2.89 -3.26
C PRO A 212 2.57 2.98 -3.53
N ASP A 213 2.13 2.86 -4.79
CA ASP A 213 0.71 2.94 -5.14
C ASP A 213 -0.02 1.66 -4.69
N ALA A 214 0.62 0.50 -4.82
CA ALA A 214 0.11 -0.75 -4.27
C ALA A 214 0.02 -0.70 -2.74
N CYS A 215 0.99 -0.11 -2.05
CA CYS A 215 0.91 0.10 -0.60
C CYS A 215 -0.28 1.00 -0.22
N ASP A 216 -0.48 2.12 -0.91
CA ASP A 216 -1.64 3.01 -0.66
C ASP A 216 -2.98 2.29 -0.92
N LEU A 217 -3.05 1.49 -1.98
CA LEU A 217 -4.23 0.69 -2.30
C LEU A 217 -4.56 -0.32 -1.18
N LEU A 218 -3.56 -1.04 -0.66
CA LEU A 218 -3.75 -1.99 0.44
C LEU A 218 -4.20 -1.28 1.73
N ARG A 219 -3.64 -0.10 2.01
CA ARG A 219 -4.03 0.74 3.14
C ARG A 219 -5.48 1.23 2.99
N ARG A 220 -5.90 1.66 1.79
CA ARG A 220 -7.30 2.03 1.52
C ARG A 220 -8.24 0.83 1.71
N LEU A 221 -7.86 -0.35 1.22
CA LEU A 221 -8.60 -1.59 1.45
C LEU A 221 -8.75 -1.88 2.95
N ALA A 222 -7.67 -1.79 3.74
CA ALA A 222 -7.71 -2.06 5.18
C ALA A 222 -8.61 -1.07 5.94
N ARG A 223 -8.58 0.23 5.59
CA ARG A 223 -9.50 1.22 6.15
C ARG A 223 -10.96 0.87 5.86
N LEU A 224 -11.29 0.49 4.62
CA LEU A 224 -12.65 0.08 4.27
C LEU A 224 -13.06 -1.21 5.00
N CYS A 225 -12.19 -2.22 5.04
CA CYS A 225 -12.46 -3.47 5.76
C CYS A 225 -12.65 -3.24 7.26
N SER A 226 -11.86 -2.36 7.88
CA SER A 226 -12.02 -2.02 9.31
C SER A 226 -13.33 -1.26 9.59
N LYS A 227 -13.74 -0.36 8.69
CA LYS A 227 -15.06 0.30 8.75
C LYS A 227 -16.20 -0.71 8.64
N LEU A 228 -16.15 -1.60 7.64
CA LEU A 228 -17.16 -2.64 7.44
C LEU A 228 -17.23 -3.59 8.64
N ARG A 229 -16.07 -3.95 9.23
CA ARG A 229 -16.00 -4.75 10.45
C ARG A 229 -16.64 -4.05 11.65
N TYR A 230 -16.46 -2.73 11.77
CA TYR A 230 -17.05 -1.94 12.85
C TYR A 230 -18.58 -1.84 12.75
N GLU A 231 -19.10 -1.81 11.52
CA GLU A 231 -20.54 -1.76 11.22
C GLU A 231 -21.28 -3.08 11.49
N LEU A 232 -20.56 -4.21 11.61
CA LEU A 232 -21.16 -5.49 11.97
C LEU A 232 -21.90 -5.41 13.31
N SER A 233 -23.00 -6.12 13.48
CA SER A 233 -23.78 -6.06 14.73
C SER A 233 -23.33 -7.09 15.76
N THR A 234 -22.92 -8.28 15.31
CA THR A 234 -22.65 -9.44 16.17
C THR A 234 -21.26 -10.02 15.91
N SER A 235 -20.64 -10.59 16.95
CA SER A 235 -19.35 -11.27 16.84
C SER A 235 -19.42 -12.63 16.13
N ASP A 236 -20.63 -13.13 15.86
CA ASP A 236 -20.88 -14.36 15.11
C ASP A 236 -21.29 -14.09 13.65
N ASP A 237 -21.04 -12.87 13.17
CA ASP A 237 -21.31 -12.51 11.78
C ASP A 237 -20.38 -13.28 10.83
N GLU A 238 -20.94 -13.79 9.72
CA GLU A 238 -20.22 -14.59 8.74
C GLU A 238 -19.06 -13.83 8.08
N PHE A 239 -19.12 -12.50 8.03
CA PHE A 239 -18.11 -11.66 7.41
C PHE A 239 -16.99 -11.24 8.34
N LEU A 240 -17.12 -11.46 9.66
CA LEU A 240 -16.10 -11.06 10.63
C LEU A 240 -14.75 -11.76 10.35
N LYS A 241 -14.76 -13.09 10.19
CA LYS A 241 -13.55 -13.86 9.94
C LYS A 241 -12.89 -13.50 8.59
N PRO A 242 -13.62 -13.42 7.45
CA PRO A 242 -13.04 -12.94 6.20
C PRO A 242 -12.43 -11.53 6.28
N LEU A 243 -13.10 -10.59 6.95
CA LEU A 243 -12.58 -9.22 7.11
C LEU A 243 -11.30 -9.22 7.95
N ASN A 244 -11.30 -9.93 9.08
CA ASN A 244 -10.11 -10.08 9.91
C ASN A 244 -8.95 -10.74 9.14
N LEU A 245 -9.23 -11.74 8.30
CA LEU A 245 -8.20 -12.37 7.46
C LEU A 245 -7.56 -11.37 6.50
N ILE A 246 -8.37 -10.57 5.79
CA ILE A 246 -7.86 -9.56 4.85
C ILE A 246 -7.00 -8.52 5.59
N LEU A 247 -7.47 -8.04 6.75
CA LEU A 247 -6.72 -7.10 7.59
C LEU A 247 -5.37 -7.68 8.04
N SER A 248 -5.37 -8.93 8.53
CA SER A 248 -4.15 -9.61 8.97
C SER A 248 -3.15 -9.77 7.83
N ILE A 249 -3.60 -10.12 6.62
CA ILE A 249 -2.74 -10.23 5.43
C ILE A 249 -2.13 -8.87 5.09
N VAL A 250 -2.92 -7.79 5.07
CA VAL A 250 -2.41 -6.44 4.77
C VAL A 250 -1.37 -6.01 5.81
N ALA A 251 -1.66 -6.20 7.10
CA ALA A 251 -0.79 -5.76 8.17
C ALA A 251 0.50 -6.57 8.30
N HIS A 252 0.40 -7.91 8.34
CA HIS A 252 1.50 -8.79 8.73
C HIS A 252 2.19 -9.47 7.54
N TYR A 253 1.51 -9.67 6.41
CA TYR A 253 2.14 -10.24 5.21
C TYR A 253 2.71 -9.16 4.29
N PHE A 254 1.98 -8.06 4.08
CA PHE A 254 2.42 -6.93 3.24
C PHE A 254 3.08 -5.79 4.03
N ASP A 255 3.42 -6.05 5.30
CA ASP A 255 4.13 -5.14 6.21
C ASP A 255 3.48 -3.77 6.44
N GLN A 256 2.15 -3.64 6.23
CA GLN A 256 1.39 -2.43 6.56
C GLN A 256 0.98 -2.42 8.03
N LYS A 257 1.94 -2.54 8.95
CA LYS A 257 1.69 -2.77 10.38
C LYS A 257 0.88 -1.68 11.07
N ASP A 258 0.83 -0.47 10.53
CA ASP A 258 -0.01 0.58 11.08
C ASP A 258 -1.51 0.38 10.78
N MET A 259 -1.86 -0.59 9.93
CA MET A 259 -3.23 -1.04 9.65
C MET A 259 -3.61 -2.29 10.45
N SER A 260 -3.12 -2.42 11.69
CA SER A 260 -3.47 -3.51 12.61
C SER A 260 -4.15 -2.99 13.88
N ASP A 261 -4.86 -3.89 14.56
CA ASP A 261 -5.50 -3.60 15.85
C ASP A 261 -4.47 -3.28 16.94
N ASP A 262 -3.31 -3.96 16.93
CA ASP A 262 -2.22 -3.75 17.89
C ASP A 262 -1.66 -2.32 17.84
N PHE A 263 -1.57 -1.74 16.64
CA PHE A 263 -0.95 -0.42 16.43
C PHE A 263 -1.77 0.72 17.06
N VAL A 264 -3.10 0.61 17.02
CA VAL A 264 -4.00 1.62 17.61
C VAL A 264 -4.02 1.50 19.14
N GLY A 265 -3.87 0.28 19.67
CA GLY A 265 -3.79 0.02 21.12
C GLY A 265 -2.59 0.68 21.79
N ASP A 266 -1.43 0.71 21.13
CA ASP A 266 -0.20 1.33 21.66
C ASP A 266 -0.21 2.87 21.58
N SER A 267 -1.01 3.46 20.68
CA SER A 267 -1.14 4.91 20.54
C SER A 267 -1.97 5.57 21.65
N SER A 268 -2.62 4.75 22.49
CA SER A 268 -3.54 5.17 23.55
C SER A 268 -2.96 5.03 24.96
N LYS A 269 -1.66 4.72 25.09
CA LYS A 269 -0.93 4.59 26.37
C LYS A 269 0.12 5.67 26.56
#